data_AF-A0AAN8XE83-F1
#
_entry.id   AF-A0AAN8XE83-F1
#
_cell.length_a   1.000
_cell.length_b   1.000
_cell.length_c   1.000
_cell.angle_alpha   90.00
_cell.angle_beta   90.00
_cell.angle_gamma   90.00
#
_symmetry.space_group_name_H-M   'P 1'
#
loop_
_entity.id
_entity.type
_entity.pdbx_description
1 polymer ?
#
loop_
_entity_poly.entity_id
_entity_poly.type
_entity_poly.pdbx_seq_one_letter_code
_entity_poly.pdbx_strand_id
1 'polypeptide(L)'
;CLLRQDSMNVSSSNVVRVVLASWSVGGFILVSCYTSNLIAVLTVPFFPPKISTIEGLAKSDFRISMVDYGEFVPEALATSQDEDLKSLGDRMDLVYNYDEDDISYGELTQILLDGEHAITETYSYLRNLLAYDKEARSSTYVLKEQIYQGALAFFLAKHTPWKDRLDQGLRQLVEAGLVNKWYTDIMSTTSSALHDKKSDSKEKPLTLSNLQGPFIILLMGSTIALLVFFMEAMFRKAIGRVPFILQDDKAE
;
A
#
# COMPACT_ATOMS: atom_id res chain seq x y z
N CYS A 1 -22.28 -33.34 0.62
CA CYS A 1 -22.40 -31.89 0.36
C CYS A 1 -21.37 -30.97 1.06
N LEU A 2 -20.50 -31.40 1.98
CA LEU A 2 -19.53 -30.46 2.58
C LEU A 2 -18.38 -30.05 1.63
N LEU A 3 -18.08 -30.85 0.61
CA LEU A 3 -17.10 -30.55 -0.46
C LEU A 3 -17.58 -31.11 -1.80
N ARG A 4 -18.75 -30.70 -2.32
CA ARG A 4 -19.31 -31.20 -3.61
C ARG A 4 -19.34 -32.73 -3.80
N GLN A 5 -19.08 -33.52 -2.75
CA GLN A 5 -19.14 -34.97 -2.79
C GLN A 5 -20.57 -35.42 -2.53
N ASP A 6 -21.05 -36.22 -3.48
CA ASP A 6 -22.34 -36.88 -3.45
C ASP A 6 -22.27 -38.05 -2.45
N SER A 7 -23.26 -38.15 -1.56
CA SER A 7 -23.32 -39.23 -0.58
C SER A 7 -24.10 -40.40 -1.19
N MET A 8 -23.42 -41.50 -1.50
CA MET A 8 -23.98 -42.65 -2.23
C MET A 8 -25.11 -43.41 -1.51
N ASN A 9 -25.48 -43.05 -0.27
CA ASN A 9 -26.59 -43.67 0.46
C ASN A 9 -27.62 -42.62 0.90
N VAL A 10 -28.63 -42.40 0.07
CA VAL A 10 -29.80 -41.59 0.42
C VAL A 10 -30.79 -42.45 1.20
N SER A 11 -31.08 -42.06 2.44
CA SER A 11 -32.10 -42.68 3.29
C SER A 11 -33.47 -42.72 2.59
N SER A 12 -34.23 -43.80 2.81
CA SER A 12 -35.57 -44.01 2.24
C SER A 12 -36.66 -43.14 2.89
N SER A 13 -36.39 -42.52 4.05
CA SER A 13 -37.36 -41.70 4.78
C SER A 13 -37.51 -40.30 4.18
N ASN A 14 -38.74 -39.89 3.86
CA ASN A 14 -39.07 -38.58 3.29
C ASN A 14 -38.65 -37.41 4.21
N VAL A 15 -38.73 -37.58 5.53
CA VAL A 15 -38.32 -36.55 6.50
C VAL A 15 -36.81 -36.31 6.43
N VAL A 16 -36.02 -37.38 6.35
CA VAL A 16 -34.55 -37.29 6.24
C VAL A 16 -34.15 -36.60 4.93
N ARG A 17 -34.87 -36.85 3.83
CA ARG A 17 -34.63 -36.19 2.54
C ARG A 17 -34.91 -34.68 2.60
N VAL A 18 -35.99 -34.26 3.25
CA VAL A 18 -36.31 -32.83 3.41
C VAL A 18 -35.26 -32.12 4.26
N VAL A 19 -34.79 -32.75 5.34
CA VAL A 19 -33.71 -32.20 6.17
C VAL A 19 -32.38 -32.12 5.42
N LEU A 20 -32.02 -33.15 4.66
CA LEU A 20 -30.80 -33.13 3.84
C LEU A 20 -30.88 -32.08 2.72
N ALA A 21 -32.05 -31.89 2.12
CA ALA A 21 -32.27 -30.87 1.10
C ALA A 21 -32.17 -29.45 1.69
N SER A 22 -32.84 -29.18 2.81
CA SER A 22 -32.77 -27.86 3.47
C SER A 22 -31.35 -27.54 3.95
N TRP A 23 -30.65 -28.53 4.52
CA TRP A 23 -29.24 -28.41 4.91
C TRP A 23 -28.33 -28.14 3.71
N SER A 24 -28.57 -28.82 2.58
CA SER A 24 -27.77 -28.63 1.36
C SER A 24 -27.98 -27.24 0.75
N VAL A 25 -29.22 -26.72 0.76
CA VAL A 25 -29.52 -25.35 0.32
C VAL A 25 -28.83 -24.34 1.25
N GLY A 26 -28.91 -24.53 2.57
CA GLY A 26 -28.21 -23.67 3.52
C GLY A 26 -26.70 -23.65 3.32
N GLY A 27 -26.09 -24.83 3.15
CA GLY A 27 -24.66 -24.96 2.84
C GLY A 27 -24.27 -24.29 1.52
N PHE A 28 -25.10 -24.42 0.48
CA PHE A 28 -24.88 -23.78 -0.81
C PHE A 28 -24.91 -22.25 -0.70
N ILE A 29 -25.87 -21.69 0.04
CA ILE A 29 -25.96 -20.24 0.26
C ILE A 29 -24.73 -19.74 1.03
N LEU A 30 -24.33 -20.42 2.10
CA LEU A 30 -23.16 -20.05 2.89
C LEU A 30 -21.87 -20.05 2.06
N VAL A 31 -21.63 -21.10 1.27
CA VAL A 31 -20.47 -21.19 0.38
C VAL A 31 -20.51 -20.07 -0.66
N SER A 32 -21.67 -19.81 -1.26
CA SER A 32 -21.84 -18.74 -2.25
C SER A 32 -21.50 -17.37 -1.65
N CYS A 33 -22.09 -17.01 -0.50
CA CYS A 33 -21.81 -15.75 0.20
C CYS A 33 -20.33 -15.62 0.58
N TYR A 34 -19.71 -16.69 1.09
CA TYR A 34 -18.30 -16.69 1.43
C TYR A 34 -17.42 -16.46 0.20
N THR A 35 -17.67 -17.18 -0.90
CA THR A 35 -16.90 -17.00 -2.13
C THR A 35 -17.05 -15.60 -2.72
N SER A 36 -18.24 -15.01 -2.70
CA SER A 36 -18.47 -13.64 -3.16
C SER A 36 -17.71 -12.61 -2.31
N ASN A 37 -17.75 -12.73 -0.99
CA ASN A 37 -17.03 -11.80 -0.12
C ASN A 37 -15.51 -11.97 -0.26
N LEU A 38 -15.02 -13.21 -0.37
CA LEU A 38 -13.61 -13.48 -0.60
C LEU A 38 -13.11 -12.87 -1.92
N ILE A 39 -13.89 -12.99 -3.00
CA ILE A 39 -13.57 -12.35 -4.28
C ILE A 39 -13.55 -10.82 -4.13
N ALA A 40 -14.51 -10.23 -3.42
CA ALA A 40 -14.53 -8.78 -3.17
C ALA A 40 -13.27 -8.30 -2.42
N VAL A 41 -12.85 -9.04 -1.39
CA VAL A 41 -11.63 -8.72 -0.62
C VAL A 41 -10.35 -8.92 -1.44
N LEU A 42 -10.29 -9.95 -2.29
CA LEU A 42 -9.12 -10.22 -3.14
C LEU A 42 -9.01 -9.23 -4.31
N THR A 43 -10.13 -8.68 -4.78
CA THR A 43 -10.15 -7.73 -5.90
C THR A 43 -9.86 -6.30 -5.47
N VAL A 44 -10.27 -5.90 -4.26
CA VAL A 44 -10.03 -4.56 -3.72
C VAL A 44 -8.95 -4.61 -2.65
N PRO A 45 -7.68 -4.33 -2.99
CA PRO A 45 -6.63 -4.22 -1.98
C PRO A 45 -6.98 -3.11 -0.98
N PHE A 46 -6.98 -3.45 0.31
CA PHE A 46 -7.08 -2.45 1.38
C PHE A 46 -5.76 -1.68 1.45
N PHE A 47 -5.78 -0.42 1.01
CA PHE A 47 -4.69 0.51 1.25
C PHE A 47 -5.04 1.36 2.47
N PRO A 48 -4.11 1.57 3.42
CA PRO A 48 -4.34 2.54 4.49
C PRO A 48 -4.66 3.91 3.87
N PRO A 49 -5.50 4.72 4.56
CA PRO A 49 -5.84 6.04 4.06
C PRO A 49 -4.56 6.85 3.88
N LYS A 50 -4.36 7.35 2.66
CA LYS A 50 -3.21 8.20 2.34
C LYS A 50 -3.43 9.58 2.94
N ILE A 51 -2.42 10.11 3.63
CA ILE A 51 -2.40 11.50 4.06
C ILE A 51 -2.45 12.36 2.79
N SER A 52 -3.51 13.16 2.65
CA SER A 52 -3.75 13.96 1.44
C SER A 52 -3.92 15.45 1.73
N THR A 53 -3.99 15.82 3.00
CA THR A 53 -4.15 17.19 3.50
C THR A 53 -2.98 17.59 4.38
N ILE A 54 -2.75 18.89 4.50
CA ILE A 54 -1.74 19.48 5.38
C ILE A 54 -2.06 19.14 6.84
N GLU A 55 -3.32 19.23 7.26
CA GLU A 55 -3.78 18.83 8.61
C GLU A 55 -3.40 17.38 8.94
N GLY A 56 -3.59 16.46 7.99
CA GLY A 56 -3.25 15.06 8.18
C GLY A 56 -1.74 14.84 8.32
N LEU A 57 -0.93 15.65 7.63
CA LEU A 57 0.53 15.63 7.75
C LEU A 57 0.97 16.26 9.09
N ALA A 58 0.34 17.36 9.49
CA ALA A 58 0.58 18.02 10.77
C ALA A 58 0.33 17.08 11.96
N LYS A 59 -0.75 16.31 11.92
CA LYS A 59 -1.10 15.34 12.97
C LYS A 59 -0.33 14.03 12.91
N SER A 60 0.45 13.80 11.84
CA SER A 60 1.26 12.60 11.70
C SER A 60 2.59 12.71 12.44
N ASP A 61 3.21 11.56 12.67
CA ASP A 61 4.55 11.45 13.27
C ASP A 61 5.68 11.77 12.27
N PHE A 62 5.35 12.06 11.00
CA PHE A 62 6.34 12.39 9.99
C PHE A 62 6.95 13.76 10.27
N ARG A 63 8.29 13.82 10.23
CA ARG A 63 9.03 15.08 10.20
C ARG A 63 9.09 15.59 8.76
N ILE A 64 9.31 16.89 8.56
CA ILE A 64 9.51 17.44 7.21
C ILE A 64 10.99 17.70 6.98
N SER A 65 11.49 17.36 5.80
CA SER A 65 12.85 17.71 5.39
C SER A 65 12.87 18.51 4.11
N MET A 66 13.82 19.44 4.05
CA MET A 66 14.10 20.27 2.88
C MET A 66 15.60 20.58 2.82
N VAL A 67 16.12 20.84 1.62
CA VAL A 67 17.49 21.33 1.47
C VAL A 67 17.58 22.80 1.91
N ASP A 68 18.61 23.14 2.68
CA ASP A 68 18.84 24.53 3.07
C ASP A 68 19.48 25.34 1.92
N TYR A 69 18.66 26.08 1.17
CA TYR A 69 19.12 27.08 0.21
C TYR A 69 19.14 28.50 0.79
N GLY A 70 18.98 28.68 2.11
CA GLY A 70 18.60 29.95 2.71
C GLY A 70 17.17 30.36 2.33
N GLU A 71 16.28 29.38 2.16
CA GLU A 71 14.94 29.58 1.64
C GLU A 71 14.01 30.37 2.57
N PHE A 72 13.01 31.00 1.96
CA PHE A 72 11.88 31.66 2.63
C PHE A 72 10.93 30.67 3.32
N VAL A 73 10.89 29.41 2.90
CA VAL A 73 9.88 28.43 3.34
C VAL A 73 9.88 28.17 4.86
N PRO A 74 11.03 27.95 5.53
CA PRO A 74 11.07 27.77 6.99
C PRO A 74 10.51 28.98 7.73
N GLU A 75 10.89 30.19 7.31
CA GLU A 75 10.40 31.43 7.90
C GLU A 75 8.90 31.64 7.64
N ALA A 76 8.43 31.33 6.43
CA ALA A 76 7.03 31.41 6.05
C ALA A 76 6.14 30.46 6.86
N LEU A 77 6.61 29.23 7.10
CA LEU A 77 5.90 28.26 7.91
C LEU A 77 5.87 28.69 9.38
N ALA A 78 7.00 29.13 9.94
CA ALA A 78 7.09 29.59 11.32
C ALA A 78 6.23 30.84 11.60
N THR A 79 6.04 31.71 10.60
CA THR A 79 5.23 32.94 10.70
C THR A 79 3.78 32.76 10.21
N SER A 80 3.40 31.56 9.80
CA SER A 80 2.05 31.28 9.31
C SER A 80 1.00 31.49 10.41
N GLN A 81 -0.18 31.97 10.00
CA GLN A 81 -1.36 32.07 10.86
C GLN A 81 -2.07 30.72 11.05
N ASP A 82 -1.75 29.75 10.18
CA ASP A 82 -2.27 28.40 10.25
C ASP A 82 -1.43 27.57 11.23
N GLU A 83 -2.08 27.04 12.27
CA GLU A 83 -1.44 26.23 13.30
C GLU A 83 -0.82 24.95 12.72
N ASP A 84 -1.44 24.35 11.70
CA ASP A 84 -0.95 23.12 11.08
C ASP A 84 0.36 23.40 10.32
N LEU A 85 0.39 24.46 9.51
CA LEU A 85 1.61 24.88 8.79
C LEU A 85 2.74 25.29 9.74
N LYS A 86 2.39 25.95 10.84
CA LYS A 86 3.37 26.32 11.86
C LYS A 86 3.96 25.09 12.54
N SER A 87 3.13 24.12 12.91
CA SER A 87 3.59 22.85 13.50
C SER A 87 4.49 22.04 12.57
N LEU A 88 4.30 22.20 11.26
CA LEU A 88 5.14 21.59 10.23
C LEU A 88 6.48 22.32 10.13
N GLY A 89 6.49 23.65 10.17
CA GLY A 89 7.71 24.46 10.23
C GLY A 89 8.56 24.17 11.47
N ASP A 90 7.93 24.05 12.64
CA ASP A 90 8.62 23.77 13.92
C ASP A 90 9.31 22.39 13.94
N ARG A 91 8.83 21.44 13.14
CA ARG A 91 9.37 20.07 13.04
C ARG A 91 10.18 19.86 11.76
N MET A 92 10.49 20.93 11.05
CA MET A 92 11.23 20.85 9.80
C MET A 92 12.73 20.71 10.06
N ASP A 93 13.33 19.69 9.47
CA ASP A 93 14.76 19.45 9.46
C ASP A 93 15.36 19.98 8.15
N LEU A 94 16.38 20.80 8.28
CA LEU A 94 17.13 21.33 7.15
C LEU A 94 18.33 20.44 6.86
N VAL A 95 18.42 19.98 5.61
CA VAL A 95 19.57 19.22 5.12
C VAL A 95 20.53 20.22 4.46
N TYR A 96 21.71 20.36 5.03
CA TYR A 96 22.71 21.32 4.53
C TYR A 96 23.40 20.78 3.28
N ASN A 97 23.49 21.63 2.26
CA ASN A 97 24.28 21.31 1.08
C ASN A 97 25.76 21.63 1.36
N TYR A 98 26.56 20.61 1.65
CA TYR A 98 27.97 20.79 2.02
C TYR A 98 28.90 21.00 0.82
N ASP A 99 28.51 20.53 -0.37
CA ASP A 99 29.30 20.65 -1.61
C ASP A 99 28.58 21.54 -2.64
N GLU A 100 29.31 22.52 -3.18
CA GLU A 100 28.82 23.41 -4.24
C GLU A 100 28.56 22.67 -5.57
N ASP A 101 29.12 21.46 -5.73
CA ASP A 101 29.16 20.70 -6.99
C ASP A 101 28.21 19.48 -7.03
N ASP A 102 27.66 19.03 -5.90
CA ASP A 102 26.72 17.90 -5.84
C ASP A 102 25.54 18.25 -4.93
N ILE A 103 24.35 18.42 -5.52
CA ILE A 103 23.17 18.83 -4.77
C ILE A 103 22.69 17.61 -3.97
N SER A 104 22.60 17.73 -2.63
CA SER A 104 22.25 16.65 -1.67
C SER A 104 20.82 16.05 -1.79
N TYR A 105 20.28 15.98 -3.00
CA TYR A 105 19.04 15.30 -3.31
C TYR A 105 19.13 13.78 -3.08
N GLY A 106 20.32 13.19 -3.15
CA GLY A 106 20.54 11.79 -2.83
C GLY A 106 20.24 11.48 -1.36
N GLU A 107 20.79 12.27 -0.44
CA GLU A 107 20.56 12.15 1.01
C GLU A 107 19.09 12.40 1.34
N LEU A 108 18.49 13.44 0.75
CA LEU A 108 17.08 13.77 0.97
C LEU A 108 16.14 12.67 0.45
N THR A 109 16.51 11.98 -0.65
CA THR A 109 15.77 10.82 -1.14
C THR A 109 15.93 9.62 -0.22
N GLN A 110 17.11 9.39 0.36
CA GLN A 110 17.33 8.33 1.35
C GLN A 110 16.48 8.55 2.61
N ILE A 111 16.49 9.77 3.16
CA ILE A 111 15.67 10.17 4.31
C ILE A 111 14.17 9.95 4.01
N LEU A 112 13.72 10.24 2.79
CA LEU A 112 12.35 9.94 2.36
C LEU A 112 12.06 8.43 2.32
N LEU A 113 13.00 7.62 1.85
CA LEU A 113 12.85 6.17 1.70
C LEU A 113 12.90 5.42 3.04
N ASP A 114 13.59 5.98 4.03
CA ASP A 114 13.60 5.47 5.41
C ASP A 114 12.19 5.54 6.05
N GLY A 115 11.33 6.42 5.54
CA GLY A 115 9.91 6.47 5.89
C GLY A 115 9.63 7.15 7.22
N GLU A 116 10.59 7.89 7.78
CA GLU A 116 10.39 8.73 8.98
C GLU A 116 10.08 10.19 8.60
N HIS A 117 10.42 10.60 7.38
CA HIS A 117 10.33 11.98 6.92
C HIS A 117 9.51 12.12 5.64
N ALA A 118 8.81 13.24 5.54
CA ALA A 118 8.22 13.76 4.31
C ALA A 118 9.12 14.85 3.75
N ILE A 119 9.27 14.94 2.43
CA ILE A 119 10.10 15.98 1.80
C ILE A 119 9.22 17.10 1.22
N THR A 120 9.69 18.34 1.34
CA THR A 120 9.07 19.50 0.69
C THR A 120 10.00 20.08 -0.36
N GLU A 121 9.53 20.12 -1.61
CA GLU A 121 10.27 20.63 -2.76
C GLU A 121 9.32 21.13 -3.85
N THR A 122 9.88 21.78 -4.87
CA THR A 122 9.08 22.25 -6.02
C THR A 122 8.32 21.09 -6.68
N TYR A 123 7.06 21.31 -7.04
CA TYR A 123 6.20 20.30 -7.65
C TYR A 123 6.83 19.61 -8.87
N SER A 124 7.53 20.36 -9.73
CA SER A 124 8.24 19.83 -10.90
C SER A 124 9.37 18.88 -10.51
N TYR A 125 10.12 19.20 -9.44
CA TYR A 125 11.17 18.35 -8.92
C TYR A 125 10.59 17.05 -8.38
N LEU A 126 9.58 17.11 -7.52
CA LEU A 126 8.92 15.92 -6.97
C LEU A 126 8.35 15.00 -8.06
N ARG A 127 7.78 15.59 -9.13
CA ARG A 127 7.32 14.81 -10.29
C ARG A 127 8.45 14.14 -11.04
N ASN A 128 9.58 14.82 -11.21
CA ASN A 128 10.77 14.26 -11.84
C ASN A 128 11.38 13.15 -10.99
N LEU A 129 11.47 13.33 -9.66
CA LEU A 129 11.93 12.30 -8.73
C LEU A 129 11.13 11.00 -8.91
N LEU A 130 9.79 11.08 -8.89
CA LEU A 130 8.94 9.91 -9.12
C LEU A 130 9.03 9.32 -10.55
N ALA A 131 9.49 10.09 -11.54
CA ALA A 131 9.60 9.59 -12.90
C ALA A 131 10.92 8.83 -13.13
N TYR A 132 12.02 9.33 -12.56
CA TYR A 132 13.36 8.78 -12.76
C TYR A 132 13.77 7.76 -11.69
N ASP A 133 13.38 7.98 -10.43
CA ASP A 133 13.67 7.06 -9.33
C ASP A 133 12.54 6.02 -9.20
N LYS A 134 12.89 4.75 -9.48
CA LYS A 134 11.95 3.63 -9.41
C LYS A 134 11.57 3.26 -7.99
N GLU A 135 12.50 3.43 -7.05
CA GLU A 135 12.30 3.08 -5.65
C GLU A 135 11.35 4.09 -5.02
N ALA A 136 11.69 5.38 -5.10
CA ALA A 136 10.83 6.47 -4.64
C ALA A 136 9.43 6.40 -5.26
N ARG A 137 9.32 6.08 -6.56
CA ARG A 137 8.02 5.90 -7.22
C ARG A 137 7.14 4.80 -6.62
N SER A 138 7.74 3.73 -6.11
CA SER A 138 7.01 2.56 -5.63
C SER A 138 6.55 2.69 -4.18
N SER A 139 7.33 3.39 -3.35
CA SER A 139 7.11 3.54 -1.91
C SER A 139 6.49 4.88 -1.52
N THR A 140 6.60 5.91 -2.35
CA THR A 140 6.19 7.28 -1.99
C THR A 140 5.11 7.85 -2.91
N TYR A 141 4.56 9.01 -2.53
CA TYR A 141 3.60 9.74 -3.34
C TYR A 141 3.66 11.24 -3.03
N VAL A 142 3.16 12.06 -3.94
CA VAL A 142 3.11 13.52 -3.77
C VAL A 142 1.78 13.91 -3.14
N LEU A 143 1.83 14.71 -2.07
CA LEU A 143 0.67 15.32 -1.43
C LEU A 143 -0.11 16.17 -2.43
N LYS A 144 -1.45 16.13 -2.39
CA LYS A 144 -2.28 16.87 -3.34
C LYS A 144 -2.33 18.36 -3.01
N GLU A 145 -2.30 18.67 -1.72
CA GLU A 145 -2.31 20.03 -1.21
C GLU A 145 -0.90 20.63 -1.23
N GLN A 146 -0.81 21.91 -1.59
CA GLN A 146 0.46 22.61 -1.71
C GLN A 146 0.75 23.36 -0.40
N ILE A 147 1.89 23.06 0.22
CA ILE A 147 2.31 23.62 1.52
C ILE A 147 2.51 25.14 1.43
N TYR A 148 3.17 25.62 0.37
CA TYR A 148 3.38 27.04 0.13
C TYR A 148 3.34 27.36 -1.36
N GLN A 149 2.82 28.54 -1.70
CA GLN A 149 2.80 29.05 -3.07
C GLN A 149 3.95 30.04 -3.26
N GLY A 150 4.92 29.67 -4.10
CA GLY A 150 6.01 30.54 -4.53
C GLY A 150 5.86 30.95 -6.00
N ALA A 151 6.16 32.21 -6.31
CA ALA A 151 6.31 32.66 -7.69
C ALA A 151 7.79 32.58 -8.09
N LEU A 152 8.07 32.01 -9.27
CA LEU A 152 9.43 32.04 -9.82
C LEU A 152 9.71 33.46 -10.32
N ALA A 153 10.82 34.05 -9.84
CA ALA A 153 11.21 35.41 -10.19
C ALA A 153 12.69 35.49 -10.56
N PHE A 154 13.02 36.40 -11.46
CA PHE A 154 14.41 36.75 -11.75
C PHE A 154 14.89 37.82 -10.78
N PHE A 155 15.94 37.51 -10.03
CA PHE A 155 16.62 38.48 -9.19
C PHE A 155 17.59 39.31 -10.02
N LEU A 156 17.47 40.63 -9.92
CA LEU A 156 18.32 41.60 -10.61
C LEU A 156 18.95 42.54 -9.59
N ALA A 157 20.15 43.05 -9.89
CA ALA A 157 20.79 44.07 -9.07
C ALA A 157 19.91 45.33 -8.98
N LYS A 158 19.98 46.03 -7.83
CA LYS A 158 19.27 47.29 -7.65
C LYS A 158 19.67 48.29 -8.75
N HIS A 159 18.70 49.04 -9.27
CA HIS A 159 18.87 50.03 -10.33
C HIS A 159 19.34 49.49 -11.70
N THR A 160 19.04 48.22 -12.01
CA THR A 160 19.29 47.65 -13.35
C THR A 160 18.52 48.43 -14.43
N PRO A 161 19.19 49.11 -15.40
CA PRO A 161 18.55 50.02 -16.36
C PRO A 161 17.53 49.38 -17.34
N TRP A 162 17.55 48.05 -17.46
CA TRP A 162 16.85 47.26 -18.46
C TRP A 162 15.79 46.35 -17.85
N LYS A 163 15.53 46.51 -16.54
CA LYS A 163 14.48 45.80 -15.79
C LYS A 163 13.12 45.92 -16.48
N ASP A 164 12.71 47.13 -16.88
CA ASP A 164 11.38 47.36 -17.43
C ASP A 164 11.20 46.68 -18.80
N ARG A 165 12.26 46.68 -19.62
CA ARG A 165 12.27 45.94 -20.90
C ARG A 165 12.21 44.44 -20.68
N LEU A 166 12.92 43.92 -19.67
CA LEU A 166 12.88 42.50 -19.33
C LEU A 166 11.49 42.10 -18.82
N ASP A 167 10.88 42.90 -17.94
CA ASP A 167 9.54 42.66 -17.40
C ASP A 167 8.49 42.62 -18.52
N GLN A 168 8.56 43.59 -19.45
CA GLN A 168 7.68 43.62 -20.61
C GLN A 168 7.87 42.39 -21.51
N GLY A 169 9.12 41.98 -21.76
CA GLY A 169 9.42 40.79 -22.55
C GLY A 169 8.91 39.50 -21.88
N LEU A 170 9.12 39.35 -20.57
CA LEU A 170 8.62 38.21 -19.80
C LEU A 170 7.09 38.15 -19.82
N ARG A 171 6.41 39.28 -19.64
CA ARG A 171 4.95 39.36 -19.75
C ARG A 171 4.47 38.90 -21.12
N GLN A 172 5.08 39.38 -22.20
CA GLN A 172 4.73 38.95 -23.56
C GLN A 172 4.93 37.45 -23.76
N LEU A 173 6.00 36.85 -23.22
CA LEU A 173 6.23 35.41 -23.30
C LEU A 173 5.18 34.59 -22.54
N VAL A 174 4.76 35.08 -21.37
CA VAL A 174 3.71 34.45 -20.55
C VAL A 174 2.34 34.59 -21.23
N GLU A 175 1.99 35.79 -21.70
CA GLU A 175 0.73 36.09 -22.41
C GLU A 175 0.62 35.33 -23.73
N ALA A 176 1.74 35.16 -24.45
CA ALA A 176 1.81 34.31 -25.65
C ALA A 176 1.69 32.81 -25.34
N GLY A 177 1.71 32.42 -24.05
CA GLY A 177 1.62 31.03 -23.62
C GLY A 177 2.89 30.20 -23.84
N LEU A 178 4.00 30.82 -24.24
CA LEU A 178 5.26 30.11 -24.52
C LEU A 178 5.84 29.45 -23.27
N VAL A 179 5.79 30.15 -22.13
CA VAL A 179 6.24 29.61 -20.84
C VAL A 179 5.43 28.37 -20.45
N ASN A 180 4.10 28.43 -20.58
CA ASN A 180 3.23 27.30 -20.26
C ASN A 180 3.45 26.13 -21.24
N LYS A 181 3.68 26.41 -22.52
CA LYS A 181 4.02 25.39 -23.51
C LYS A 181 5.31 24.69 -23.14
N TRP A 182 6.41 25.41 -22.90
CA TRP A 182 7.69 24.82 -22.53
C TRP A 182 7.60 24.01 -21.23
N TYR A 183 6.89 24.53 -20.23
CA TYR A 183 6.61 23.80 -19.01
C TYR A 183 5.88 22.49 -19.27
N THR A 184 4.83 22.53 -20.09
CA THR A 184 4.04 21.34 -20.45
C THR A 184 4.87 20.34 -21.26
N ASP A 185 5.67 20.80 -22.21
CA ASP A 185 6.54 19.94 -23.03
C ASP A 185 7.54 19.18 -22.15
N ILE A 186 8.21 19.87 -21.21
CA ILE A 186 9.14 19.25 -20.26
C ILE A 186 8.40 18.26 -19.34
N MET A 187 7.28 18.68 -18.73
CA MET A 187 6.53 17.83 -17.80
C MET A 187 5.81 16.67 -18.49
N SER A 188 5.51 16.75 -19.79
CA SER A 188 4.88 15.67 -20.56
C SER A 188 5.80 14.46 -20.75
N THR A 189 7.11 14.69 -20.80
CA THR A 189 8.12 13.63 -20.86
C THR A 189 8.13 12.85 -19.54
N THR A 190 8.11 13.58 -18.43
CA THR A 190 7.99 13.05 -17.06
C THR A 190 6.68 12.28 -16.85
N SER A 191 5.56 12.82 -17.33
CA SER A 191 4.25 12.19 -17.18
C SER A 191 4.11 10.92 -18.02
N SER A 192 4.75 10.85 -19.19
CA SER A 192 4.80 9.65 -20.03
C SER A 192 5.51 8.50 -19.30
N ALA A 193 6.66 8.77 -18.66
CA ALA A 193 7.35 7.80 -17.81
C ALA A 193 6.47 7.33 -16.63
N LEU A 194 5.63 8.22 -16.07
CA LEU A 194 4.68 7.89 -15.01
C LEU A 194 3.47 7.08 -15.50
N HIS A 195 2.97 7.34 -16.71
CA HIS A 195 1.78 6.71 -17.28
C HIS A 195 2.03 5.31 -17.85
N ASP A 196 3.22 5.05 -18.39
CA ASP A 196 3.56 3.76 -19.01
C ASP A 196 3.34 2.56 -18.05
N LYS A 197 3.43 2.78 -16.73
CA LYS A 197 3.10 1.75 -15.72
C LYS A 197 1.71 1.81 -15.10
N LYS A 198 0.94 2.90 -15.24
CA LYS A 198 -0.50 2.84 -14.88
C LYS A 198 -1.25 1.91 -15.83
N SER A 199 -0.78 1.77 -17.07
CA SER A 199 -1.22 0.75 -18.03
C SER A 199 -0.80 -0.67 -17.61
N ASP A 200 0.30 -0.78 -16.86
CA ASP A 200 0.86 -2.04 -16.37
C ASP A 200 0.30 -2.46 -14.99
N SER A 201 -0.76 -1.79 -14.51
CA SER A 201 -1.69 -2.36 -13.53
C SER A 201 -2.52 -3.48 -14.17
N LYS A 202 -1.84 -4.41 -14.84
CA LYS A 202 -2.39 -5.74 -15.09
C LYS A 202 -2.67 -6.33 -13.73
N GLU A 203 -3.86 -6.90 -13.62
CA GLU A 203 -4.34 -7.68 -12.48
C GLU A 203 -3.16 -8.41 -11.81
N LYS A 204 -2.83 -8.04 -10.57
CA LYS A 204 -1.71 -8.66 -9.86
C LYS A 204 -2.02 -10.16 -9.78
N PRO A 205 -1.17 -11.04 -10.32
CA PRO A 205 -1.42 -12.48 -10.24
C PRO A 205 -1.46 -12.89 -8.76
N LEU A 206 -2.43 -13.73 -8.42
CA LEU A 206 -2.55 -14.31 -7.09
C LEU A 206 -1.24 -15.00 -6.72
N THR A 207 -0.56 -14.47 -5.70
CA THR A 207 0.71 -15.01 -5.20
C THR A 207 0.44 -16.14 -4.21
N LEU A 208 1.38 -17.08 -4.08
CA LEU A 208 1.27 -18.21 -3.16
C LEU A 208 1.02 -17.77 -1.71
N SER A 209 1.50 -16.59 -1.32
CA SER A 209 1.26 -15.96 -0.01
C SER A 209 -0.23 -15.80 0.29
N ASN A 210 -1.07 -15.50 -0.71
CA ASN A 210 -2.51 -15.36 -0.53
C ASN A 210 -3.22 -16.72 -0.31
N LEU A 211 -2.57 -17.83 -0.68
CA LEU A 211 -3.08 -19.19 -0.54
C LEU A 211 -2.47 -19.96 0.64
N GLN A 212 -1.59 -19.32 1.42
CA GLN A 212 -0.88 -19.97 2.52
C GLN A 212 -1.84 -20.49 3.60
N GLY A 213 -2.90 -19.74 3.93
CA GLY A 213 -3.90 -20.13 4.94
C GLY A 213 -4.54 -21.50 4.66
N PRO A 214 -5.15 -21.72 3.48
CA PRO A 214 -5.67 -23.01 3.07
C PRO A 214 -4.66 -24.17 3.16
N PHE A 215 -3.40 -23.96 2.77
CA PHE A 215 -2.36 -24.99 2.86
C PHE A 215 -2.01 -25.35 4.30
N ILE A 216 -1.96 -24.38 5.21
CA ILE A 216 -1.72 -24.63 6.65
C ILE A 216 -2.85 -25.48 7.23
N ILE A 217 -4.10 -25.15 6.92
CA ILE A 217 -5.27 -25.90 7.39
C ILE A 217 -5.25 -27.35 6.88
N LEU A 218 -4.88 -27.55 5.61
CA LEU A 218 -4.73 -28.88 5.03
C LEU A 218 -3.67 -29.70 5.75
N LEU A 219 -2.49 -29.13 5.98
CA LEU A 219 -1.39 -29.80 6.67
C LEU A 219 -1.78 -30.17 8.12
N MET A 220 -2.42 -29.25 8.83
CA MET A 220 -2.90 -29.49 10.19
C MET A 220 -3.97 -30.58 10.22
N GLY A 221 -4.93 -30.57 9.29
CA GLY A 221 -5.95 -31.61 9.19
C GLY A 221 -5.35 -32.99 8.88
N SER A 222 -4.41 -33.05 7.93
CA SER A 222 -3.72 -34.30 7.58
C SER A 222 -2.89 -34.85 8.74
N THR A 223 -2.16 -34.00 9.46
CA THR A 223 -1.37 -34.45 10.62
C THR A 223 -2.25 -34.99 11.75
N ILE A 224 -3.36 -34.33 12.07
CA ILE A 224 -4.33 -34.82 13.06
C ILE A 224 -4.93 -36.17 12.62
N ALA A 225 -5.36 -36.29 11.37
CA ALA A 225 -5.91 -37.55 10.86
C ALA A 225 -4.89 -38.70 10.93
N LEU A 226 -3.63 -38.41 10.63
CA LEU A 226 -2.53 -39.36 10.70
C LEU A 226 -2.24 -39.79 12.15
N LEU A 227 -2.27 -38.85 13.10
CA LEU A 227 -2.16 -39.14 14.54
C LEU A 227 -3.30 -40.02 15.04
N VAL A 228 -4.54 -39.72 14.65
CA VAL A 228 -5.71 -40.55 15.00
C VAL A 228 -5.56 -41.96 14.44
N PHE A 229 -5.16 -42.09 13.17
CA PHE A 229 -4.90 -43.39 12.55
C PHE A 229 -3.83 -44.20 13.29
N PHE A 230 -2.72 -43.57 13.69
CA PHE A 230 -1.70 -44.25 14.49
C PHE A 230 -2.18 -44.64 15.88
N MET A 231 -2.94 -43.78 16.55
CA MET A 231 -3.55 -44.11 17.84
C MET A 231 -4.47 -45.33 17.70
N GLU A 232 -5.38 -45.34 16.72
CA GLU A 232 -6.27 -46.48 16.47
C GLU A 232 -5.49 -47.77 16.16
N ALA A 233 -4.43 -47.69 15.35
CA ALA A 233 -3.58 -48.83 15.03
C ALA A 233 -2.87 -49.38 16.28
N MET A 234 -2.38 -48.51 17.15
CA MET A 234 -1.77 -48.92 18.43
C MET A 234 -2.81 -49.54 19.38
N PHE A 235 -3.99 -48.95 19.51
CA PHE A 235 -5.08 -49.51 20.32
C PHE A 235 -5.52 -50.89 19.82
N ARG A 236 -5.70 -51.07 18.50
CA ARG A 236 -6.04 -52.38 17.92
C ARG A 236 -4.94 -53.42 18.17
N LYS A 237 -3.66 -53.02 18.08
CA LYS A 237 -2.53 -53.91 18.34
C LYS A 237 -2.37 -54.25 19.84
N ALA A 238 -2.76 -53.35 20.73
CA ALA A 238 -2.79 -53.58 22.17
C ALA A 238 -3.94 -54.52 22.58
N ILE A 239 -5.13 -54.34 22.00
CA ILE A 239 -6.31 -55.19 22.25
C ILE A 239 -6.13 -56.58 21.64
N GLY A 240 -5.53 -56.69 20.44
CA GLY A 240 -5.21 -57.97 19.81
C GLY A 240 -4.10 -58.78 20.49
N ARG A 241 -3.46 -58.23 21.54
CA ARG A 241 -2.46 -58.93 22.37
C ARG A 241 -2.98 -59.43 23.70
N VAL A 242 -4.25 -59.20 24.06
CA VAL A 242 -4.85 -59.78 25.26
C VAL A 242 -5.33 -61.20 24.92
N PRO A 243 -4.69 -62.27 25.42
CA PRO A 243 -5.16 -63.62 25.20
C PRO A 243 -6.48 -63.82 25.95
N PHE A 244 -7.46 -64.34 25.22
CA PHE A 244 -8.71 -64.90 25.75
C PHE A 244 -8.36 -66.04 26.71
N ILE A 245 -8.32 -65.75 28.02
CA ILE A 245 -8.26 -66.76 29.09
C ILE A 245 -9.33 -66.39 30.12
N LEU A 246 -10.06 -67.43 30.54
CA LEU A 246 -11.16 -67.50 31.51
C LEU A 246 -12.57 -67.55 30.89
N GLN A 247 -12.85 -68.66 30.21
CA GLN A 247 -14.15 -69.30 30.31
C GLN A 247 -14.01 -70.82 30.26
N ASP A 248 -13.50 -71.39 31.36
CA ASP A 248 -13.73 -72.77 31.78
C ASP A 248 -13.33 -72.83 33.26
N ASP A 249 -14.29 -72.61 34.17
CA ASP A 249 -14.49 -73.52 35.30
C ASP A 249 -15.78 -73.16 36.08
N LYS A 250 -16.41 -74.18 36.67
CA LYS A 250 -17.70 -74.27 37.39
C LYS A 250 -18.86 -74.90 36.61
N ALA A 251 -18.64 -76.16 36.24
CA ALA A 251 -19.62 -77.19 36.51
C ALA A 251 -19.24 -77.90 37.82
N GLU A 252 -19.98 -77.63 38.89
CA GLU A 252 -20.34 -78.53 40.00
C GLU A 252 -21.40 -77.87 40.88
#